data_AF-A0A1V6IVZ7-F1
#
_entry.id   AF-A0A1V6IVZ7-F1
#
_cell.length_a   1.000
_cell.length_b   1.000
_cell.length_c   1.000
_cell.angle_alpha   90.00
_cell.angle_beta   90.00
_cell.angle_gamma   90.00
#
_symmetry.space_group_name_H-M   'P 1'
#
loop_
_entity.id
_entity.type
_entity.pdbx_description
1 polymer ?
#
loop_
_entity_poly.entity_id
_entity_poly.type
_entity_poly.pdbx_seq_one_letter_code
_entity_poly.pdbx_strand_id
1 'polypeptide(L)'
;MKPLVYRFFAPGTGAFSTHLALLLLRLWLGLTLLFNHGLGKLLNFESMSAKFLNLFGLGSKTSLALAIFGEFLCAALLAVGLLTRFAAFCLVLNMLVAFALVHKMALSGASSGELAFIYLAGFLTLLVAGPGQFSADGFLFSKPAKAAKNT
;
A
#
# COMPACT_ATOMS: atom_id res chain seq x y z
N MET A 1 -13.10 35.19 -9.50
CA MET A 1 -13.17 33.86 -8.83
C MET A 1 -13.05 32.81 -9.92
N LYS A 2 -11.94 32.05 -9.99
CA LYS A 2 -11.78 31.02 -11.03
C LYS A 2 -12.67 29.82 -10.67
N PRO A 3 -13.46 29.26 -11.60
CA PRO A 3 -14.43 28.21 -11.29
C PRO A 3 -13.72 26.97 -10.76
N LEU A 4 -14.31 26.32 -9.75
CA LEU A 4 -13.82 25.11 -9.10
C LEU A 4 -13.41 24.01 -10.10
N VAL A 5 -14.11 23.95 -11.24
CA VAL A 5 -13.86 23.07 -12.38
C VAL A 5 -12.46 23.28 -12.99
N TYR A 6 -12.00 24.53 -13.10
CA TYR A 6 -10.66 24.82 -13.66
C TYR A 6 -9.53 24.31 -12.77
N ARG A 7 -9.74 24.27 -11.44
CA ARG A 7 -8.79 23.70 -10.48
C ARG A 7 -8.75 22.16 -10.52
N PHE A 8 -9.80 21.54 -11.04
CA PHE A 8 -9.92 20.09 -11.18
C PHE A 8 -9.27 19.58 -12.47
N PHE A 9 -9.35 20.35 -13.57
CA PHE A 9 -8.84 19.96 -14.89
C PHE A 9 -7.50 20.60 -15.30
N ALA A 10 -7.07 21.70 -14.67
CA ALA A 10 -5.70 22.21 -14.85
C ALA A 10 -4.71 21.33 -14.04
N PRO A 11 -3.47 21.10 -14.51
CA PRO A 11 -2.46 20.36 -13.77
C PRO A 11 -2.35 20.92 -12.34
N GLY A 12 -2.81 20.14 -11.36
CA GLY A 12 -2.93 20.57 -9.97
C GLY A 12 -1.55 20.70 -9.34
N THR A 13 -0.96 21.88 -9.39
CA THR A 13 0.31 22.21 -8.69
C THR A 13 0.09 22.60 -7.23
N GLY A 14 -1.15 22.50 -6.73
CA GLY A 14 -1.50 22.85 -5.36
C GLY A 14 -1.09 21.75 -4.37
N ALA A 15 -0.18 22.06 -3.44
CA ALA A 15 0.33 21.14 -2.43
C ALA A 15 -0.78 20.32 -1.72
N PHE A 16 -1.88 20.97 -1.33
CA PHE A 16 -3.00 20.30 -0.66
C PHE A 16 -3.65 19.19 -1.50
N SER A 17 -3.93 19.46 -2.78
CA SER A 17 -4.61 18.49 -3.66
C SER A 17 -3.75 17.26 -3.91
N THR A 18 -2.44 17.44 -4.11
CA THR A 18 -1.48 16.34 -4.25
C THR A 18 -1.44 15.48 -2.99
N HIS A 19 -1.36 16.10 -1.82
CA HIS A 19 -1.32 15.35 -0.57
C HIS A 19 -2.65 14.65 -0.24
N LEU A 20 -3.78 15.25 -0.60
CA LEU A 20 -5.08 14.60 -0.49
C LEU A 20 -5.18 13.39 -1.43
N ALA A 21 -4.70 13.52 -2.67
CA ALA A 21 -4.66 12.40 -3.62
C ALA A 21 -3.79 11.24 -3.10
N LEU A 22 -2.63 11.53 -2.51
CA LEU A 22 -1.77 10.52 -1.88
C LEU A 22 -2.44 9.85 -0.68
N LEU A 23 -3.19 10.60 0.14
CA LEU A 23 -3.97 10.02 1.24
C LEU A 23 -5.04 9.07 0.70
N LEU A 24 -5.83 9.51 -0.28
CA LEU A 24 -6.87 8.68 -0.89
C LEU A 24 -6.28 7.42 -1.52
N LEU A 25 -5.15 7.54 -2.23
CA LEU A 25 -4.46 6.39 -2.80
C LEU A 25 -3.99 5.40 -1.74
N ARG A 26 -3.43 5.88 -0.61
CA ARG A 26 -3.04 5.02 0.52
C ARG A 26 -4.23 4.31 1.15
N LEU A 27 -5.32 5.03 1.40
CA LEU A 27 -6.52 4.46 2.00
C LEU A 27 -7.16 3.44 1.06
N TRP A 28 -7.30 3.76 -0.22
CA TRP A 28 -7.94 2.86 -1.17
C TRP A 28 -7.15 1.58 -1.30
N LEU A 29 -5.85 1.65 -1.60
CA LEU A 29 -5.02 0.46 -1.79
C LEU A 29 -4.77 -0.30 -0.48
N GLY A 30 -4.48 0.42 0.61
CA GLY A 30 -4.18 -0.17 1.90
C GLY A 30 -5.39 -0.89 2.51
N LEU A 31 -6.56 -0.24 2.54
CA LEU A 31 -7.76 -0.84 3.14
C LEU A 31 -8.30 -1.98 2.28
N THR A 32 -8.35 -1.83 0.95
CA THR A 32 -8.84 -2.92 0.09
C THR A 32 -7.95 -4.14 0.14
N LEU A 33 -6.62 -3.98 0.15
CA LEU A 33 -5.71 -5.11 0.33
C LEU A 33 -5.85 -5.74 1.73
N LEU A 34 -5.94 -4.91 2.77
CA LEU A 34 -6.11 -5.37 4.15
C LEU A 34 -7.38 -6.20 4.32
N PHE A 35 -8.53 -5.71 3.88
CA PHE A 35 -9.80 -6.38 4.11
C PHE A 35 -10.01 -7.57 3.18
N ASN A 36 -9.65 -7.45 1.89
CA ASN A 36 -9.95 -8.51 0.92
C ASN A 36 -8.90 -9.62 0.88
N HIS A 37 -7.66 -9.34 1.27
CA HIS A 37 -6.57 -10.31 1.20
C HIS A 37 -5.96 -10.60 2.57
N GLY A 38 -5.62 -9.57 3.35
CA GLY A 38 -4.95 -9.73 4.64
C GLY A 38 -5.82 -10.37 5.72
N LEU A 39 -7.02 -9.82 5.96
CA LEU A 39 -7.89 -10.20 7.06
C LEU A 39 -8.39 -11.64 6.92
N GLY A 40 -8.78 -12.03 5.71
CA GLY A 40 -9.21 -13.40 5.42
C GLY A 40 -8.11 -14.43 5.71
N LYS A 41 -6.86 -14.13 5.35
CA LYS A 41 -5.70 -14.99 5.63
C LYS A 41 -5.40 -15.08 7.12
N LEU A 42 -5.51 -13.97 7.84
CA LEU A 42 -5.29 -13.92 9.29
C LEU A 42 -6.31 -14.77 10.04
N LEU A 43 -7.60 -14.59 9.75
CA LEU A 43 -8.68 -15.31 10.43
C LEU A 43 -8.72 -16.80 10.08
N ASN A 44 -8.30 -17.18 8.87
CA ASN A 44 -8.32 -18.56 8.39
C ASN A 44 -6.92 -19.17 8.32
N PHE A 45 -6.02 -18.75 9.22
CA PHE A 45 -4.61 -19.17 9.18
C PHE A 45 -4.48 -20.69 9.19
N GLU A 46 -5.10 -21.38 10.16
CA GLU A 46 -4.93 -22.83 10.30
C GLU A 46 -5.40 -23.60 9.05
N SER A 47 -6.61 -23.29 8.56
CA SER A 47 -7.22 -23.99 7.43
C SER A 47 -6.50 -23.71 6.11
N MET A 48 -5.93 -22.51 5.94
CA MET A 48 -5.21 -22.13 4.73
C MET A 48 -3.75 -22.59 4.77
N SER A 49 -3.14 -22.70 5.95
CA SER A 49 -1.72 -22.98 6.12
C SER A 49 -1.25 -24.34 5.62
N ALA A 50 -2.16 -25.29 5.39
CA ALA A 50 -1.83 -26.60 4.80
C ALA A 50 -1.79 -26.58 3.27
N LYS A 51 -2.48 -25.61 2.64
CA LYS A 51 -2.68 -25.54 1.18
C LYS A 51 -2.02 -24.33 0.55
N PHE A 52 -1.42 -23.45 1.36
CA PHE A 52 -0.78 -22.25 0.87
C PHE A 52 0.47 -22.59 0.06
N LEU A 53 0.80 -21.72 -0.90
CA LEU A 53 1.97 -21.93 -1.73
C LEU A 53 3.23 -21.89 -0.88
N ASN A 54 4.10 -22.89 -1.04
CA ASN A 54 5.41 -22.88 -0.42
C ASN A 54 6.34 -21.94 -1.21
N LEU A 55 6.58 -20.75 -0.66
CA LEU A 55 7.47 -19.75 -1.24
C LEU A 55 8.92 -20.09 -0.90
N PHE A 56 9.74 -20.25 -1.94
CA PHE A 56 11.19 -20.45 -1.83
C PHE A 56 11.63 -21.62 -0.92
N GLY A 57 10.75 -22.60 -0.68
CA GLY A 57 11.05 -23.74 0.20
C GLY A 57 10.93 -23.48 1.70
N LEU A 58 10.43 -22.31 2.13
CA LEU A 58 10.29 -21.92 3.54
C LEU A 58 9.18 -22.67 4.30
N GLY A 59 8.34 -23.42 3.57
CA GLY A 59 7.16 -24.09 4.09
C GLY A 59 5.89 -23.25 3.94
N SER A 60 4.76 -23.92 3.81
CA SER A 60 3.45 -23.29 3.58
C SER A 60 3.02 -22.37 4.75
N LYS A 61 3.23 -22.79 6.00
CA LYS A 61 2.92 -21.98 7.20
C LYS A 61 3.69 -20.65 7.22
N THR A 62 5.00 -20.72 7.01
CA THR A 62 5.89 -19.55 6.99
C THR A 62 5.54 -18.61 5.83
N SER A 63 5.24 -19.17 4.66
CA SER A 63 4.85 -18.42 3.48
C SER A 63 3.53 -17.67 3.69
N LEU A 64 2.54 -18.31 4.35
CA LEU A 64 1.28 -17.69 4.71
C LEU A 64 1.48 -16.58 5.75
N ALA A 65 2.32 -16.81 6.76
CA ALA A 65 2.63 -15.80 7.76
C ALA A 65 3.29 -14.56 7.14
N LEU A 66 4.20 -14.74 6.18
CA LEU A 66 4.82 -13.64 5.45
C LEU A 66 3.82 -12.88 4.58
N ALA A 67 2.90 -13.59 3.91
CA ALA A 67 1.82 -12.97 3.16
C ALA A 67 0.89 -12.15 4.07
N ILE A 68 0.55 -12.65 5.25
CA ILE A 68 -0.25 -11.91 6.25
C ILE A 68 0.50 -10.68 6.73
N PHE A 69 1.80 -10.79 7.01
CA PHE A 69 2.62 -9.65 7.41
C PHE A 69 2.56 -8.54 6.35
N GLY A 70 2.71 -8.87 5.07
CA GLY A 70 2.58 -7.90 3.99
C GLY A 70 1.15 -7.35 3.87
N GLU A 71 0.17 -8.22 3.68
CA GLU A 71 -1.18 -7.82 3.27
C GLU A 71 -2.06 -7.30 4.39
N PHE A 72 -1.77 -7.65 5.65
CA PHE A 72 -2.50 -7.15 6.80
C PHE A 72 -1.73 -6.04 7.49
N LEU A 73 -0.54 -6.36 8.00
CA LEU A 73 0.22 -5.40 8.82
C LEU A 73 0.77 -4.26 7.96
N CYS A 74 1.54 -4.53 6.89
CA CYS A 74 2.09 -3.45 6.06
C CYS A 74 0.98 -2.65 5.36
N ALA A 75 -0.14 -3.29 4.97
CA ALA A 75 -1.29 -2.59 4.43
C ALA A 75 -1.93 -1.61 5.45
N ALA A 76 -2.05 -2.01 6.72
CA ALA A 76 -2.54 -1.14 7.80
C ALA A 76 -1.61 0.05 8.03
N LEU A 77 -0.30 -0.21 8.14
CA LEU A 77 0.73 0.81 8.26
C LEU A 77 0.68 1.81 7.09
N LEU A 78 0.53 1.31 5.86
CA LEU A 78 0.41 2.15 4.67
C LEU A 78 -0.85 3.02 4.72
N ALA A 79 -2.01 2.46 5.08
CA ALA A 79 -3.27 3.19 5.15
C ALA A 79 -3.19 4.37 6.14
N VAL A 80 -2.63 4.12 7.33
CA VAL A 80 -2.38 5.16 8.34
C VAL A 80 -1.29 6.14 7.90
N GLY A 81 -0.36 5.69 7.04
CA GLY A 81 0.79 6.47 6.60
C GLY A 81 1.90 6.49 7.63
N LEU A 82 2.15 5.36 8.29
CA LEU A 82 3.26 5.16 9.22
C LEU A 82 4.30 4.24 8.57
N LEU A 83 5.58 4.63 8.65
CA LEU A 83 6.69 3.98 7.96
C LEU A 83 6.37 3.73 6.48
N THR A 84 5.76 4.71 5.81
CA THR A 84 5.04 4.53 4.55
C THR A 84 5.91 3.97 3.43
N ARG A 85 7.16 4.42 3.31
CA ARG A 85 8.09 3.91 2.29
C ARG A 85 8.48 2.46 2.57
N PHE A 86 8.68 2.10 3.84
CA PHE A 86 8.96 0.72 4.23
C PHE A 86 7.75 -0.18 3.99
N ALA A 87 6.56 0.24 4.43
CA ALA A 87 5.31 -0.46 4.21
C ALA A 87 5.03 -0.67 2.71
N ALA A 88 5.17 0.38 1.90
CA ALA A 88 5.03 0.31 0.44
C ALA A 88 6.04 -0.65 -0.19
N PHE A 89 7.30 -0.62 0.24
CA PHE A 89 8.32 -1.55 -0.25
C PHE A 89 7.96 -3.01 0.03
N CYS A 90 7.55 -3.33 1.27
CA CYS A 90 7.09 -4.68 1.62
C CYS A 90 5.90 -5.13 0.75
N LEU A 91 4.95 -4.22 0.51
CA LEU A 91 3.78 -4.47 -0.32
C LEU A 91 4.11 -4.66 -1.81
N VAL A 92 5.07 -3.89 -2.34
CA VAL A 92 5.62 -4.07 -3.68
C VAL A 92 6.19 -5.47 -3.84
N LEU A 93 7.03 -5.93 -2.90
CA LEU A 93 7.58 -7.28 -2.94
C LEU A 93 6.49 -8.35 -2.88
N ASN A 94 5.50 -8.17 -1.99
CA ASN A 94 4.41 -9.14 -1.85
C ASN A 94 3.56 -9.24 -3.14
N MET A 95 3.20 -8.11 -3.75
CA MET A 95 2.45 -8.10 -5.01
C MET A 95 3.27 -8.62 -6.19
N LEU A 96 4.58 -8.34 -6.23
CA LEU A 96 5.47 -8.89 -7.25
C LEU A 96 5.53 -10.42 -7.17
N VAL A 97 5.69 -10.96 -5.96
CA VAL A 97 5.69 -12.42 -5.73
C VAL A 97 4.33 -13.03 -6.07
N ALA A 98 3.23 -12.40 -5.66
CA ALA A 98 1.88 -12.86 -6.00
C ALA A 98 1.65 -12.87 -7.53
N PHE A 99 2.00 -11.79 -8.21
CA PHE A 99 1.85 -11.68 -9.66
C PHE A 99 2.71 -12.71 -10.41
N ALA A 100 3.98 -12.86 -10.02
CA ALA A 100 4.91 -13.76 -10.70
C ALA A 100 4.66 -15.24 -10.40
N LEU A 101 4.43 -15.60 -9.13
CA LEU A 101 4.39 -17.02 -8.72
C LEU A 101 2.97 -17.58 -8.63
N VAL A 102 1.99 -16.78 -8.20
CA VAL A 102 0.59 -17.24 -8.09
C VAL A 102 -0.12 -17.08 -9.44
N HIS A 103 0.01 -15.91 -10.05
CA HIS A 103 -0.67 -15.58 -11.31
C HIS A 103 0.18 -15.82 -12.57
N LYS A 104 1.44 -16.27 -12.43
CA LYS A 104 2.34 -16.59 -13.55
C LYS A 104 2.48 -15.45 -14.56
N MET A 105 2.44 -14.21 -14.08
CA MET A 105 2.49 -12.99 -14.88
C MET A 105 1.35 -12.85 -15.91
N ALA A 106 0.27 -13.62 -15.77
CA ALA A 106 -0.88 -13.51 -16.65
C ALA A 106 -1.69 -12.26 -16.32
N LEU A 107 -1.98 -11.41 -17.31
CA LEU A 107 -2.81 -10.20 -17.15
C LEU A 107 -4.27 -10.42 -17.58
N SER A 108 -4.61 -11.58 -18.11
CA SER A 108 -5.95 -11.88 -18.62
C SER A 108 -6.32 -13.35 -18.43
N GLY A 109 -7.60 -13.66 -18.49
CA GLY A 109 -8.13 -15.03 -18.37
C GLY A 109 -8.48 -15.43 -16.94
N ALA A 110 -8.84 -16.71 -16.73
CA ALA A 110 -9.39 -17.22 -15.48
C ALA A 110 -8.43 -17.13 -14.27
N SER A 111 -7.12 -16.98 -14.51
CA SER A 111 -6.11 -16.81 -13.46
C SER A 111 -5.42 -15.44 -13.53
N SER A 112 -6.11 -14.43 -14.08
CA SER A 112 -5.55 -13.08 -14.25
C SER A 112 -5.01 -12.52 -12.93
N GLY A 113 -3.76 -12.08 -12.97
CA GLY A 113 -3.08 -11.32 -11.93
C GLY A 113 -3.14 -9.82 -12.15
N GLU A 114 -4.03 -9.33 -13.02
CA GLU A 114 -4.22 -7.90 -13.29
C GLU A 114 -4.38 -7.11 -11.98
N LEU A 115 -5.19 -7.60 -11.04
CA LEU A 115 -5.39 -6.92 -9.77
C LEU A 115 -4.09 -6.79 -8.96
N ALA A 116 -3.29 -7.87 -8.89
CA ALA A 116 -1.98 -7.84 -8.24
C ALA A 116 -1.02 -6.85 -8.93
N PHE A 117 -1.09 -6.78 -10.27
CA PHE A 117 -0.31 -5.83 -11.06
C PHE A 117 -0.73 -4.37 -10.84
N ILE A 118 -2.03 -4.10 -10.72
CA ILE A 118 -2.54 -2.75 -10.41
C ILE A 118 -2.16 -2.33 -8.98
N TYR A 119 -2.28 -3.23 -8.00
CA TYR A 119 -1.77 -2.95 -6.65
C TYR A 119 -0.27 -2.67 -6.66
N LEU A 120 0.52 -3.47 -7.39
CA LEU A 120 1.96 -3.26 -7.55
C LEU A 120 2.27 -1.85 -8.09
N ALA A 121 1.58 -1.43 -9.15
CA ALA A 121 1.75 -0.09 -9.72
C ALA A 121 1.38 1.02 -8.72
N GLY A 122 0.30 0.83 -7.96
CA GLY A 122 -0.13 1.75 -6.92
C GLY A 122 0.87 1.87 -5.77
N PHE A 123 1.40 0.74 -5.28
CA PHE A 123 2.41 0.73 -4.22
C PHE A 123 3.76 1.27 -4.69
N LEU A 124 4.17 1.02 -5.94
CA LEU A 124 5.34 1.67 -6.53
C LEU A 124 5.18 3.20 -6.59
N THR A 125 3.99 3.66 -6.98
CA THR A 125 3.68 5.10 -6.99
C THR A 125 3.83 5.70 -5.60
N LEU A 126 3.30 5.04 -4.57
CA LEU A 126 3.43 5.48 -3.17
C LEU A 126 4.85 5.36 -2.63
N LEU A 127 5.61 4.35 -3.04
CA LEU A 127 7.01 4.18 -2.67
C LEU A 127 7.87 5.33 -3.19
N VAL A 128 7.62 5.78 -4.43
CA VAL A 128 8.32 6.91 -5.06
C VAL A 128 7.85 8.24 -4.48
N ALA A 129 6.54 8.50 -4.53
CA ALA A 129 5.95 9.77 -4.10
C ALA A 129 6.06 10.01 -2.58
N GLY A 130 6.10 8.93 -1.79
CA GLY A 130 6.17 8.98 -0.34
C GLY A 130 4.81 9.22 0.33
N PRO A 131 4.82 9.59 1.62
CA PRO A 131 3.62 9.55 2.47
C PRO A 131 2.59 10.67 2.24
N GLY A 132 3.04 11.82 1.73
CA GLY A 132 2.26 13.05 1.70
C GLY A 132 2.03 13.65 3.10
N GLN A 133 1.49 14.88 3.16
CA GLN A 133 1.37 15.62 4.42
C GLN A 133 0.36 15.02 5.41
N PHE A 134 -0.69 14.33 4.91
CA PHE A 134 -1.73 13.72 5.73
C PHE A 134 -1.35 12.30 6.14
N SER A 135 -0.20 12.13 6.77
CA SER A 135 0.35 10.83 7.17
C SER A 135 0.83 10.87 8.61
N ALA A 136 0.79 9.74 9.30
CA ALA A 136 1.40 9.63 10.64
C ALA A 136 2.90 9.96 10.60
N ASP A 137 3.60 9.60 9.51
CA ASP A 137 4.99 10.00 9.26
C ASP A 137 5.15 11.52 9.27
N GLY A 138 4.23 12.25 8.64
CA GLY A 138 4.21 13.71 8.64
C GLY A 138 4.11 14.27 10.06
N PHE A 139 3.26 13.71 10.92
CA PHE A 139 3.12 14.17 12.30
C PHE A 139 4.32 13.78 13.18
N LEU A 140 4.89 12.59 12.97
CA LEU A 140 5.97 12.05 13.81
C LEU A 140 7.35 12.62 13.45
N PHE A 141 7.60 12.88 12.17
CA PHE A 141 8.90 13.33 11.66
C PHE A 141 8.93 14.80 11.23
N SER A 142 7.83 15.55 11.39
CA SER A 142 7.87 17.01 11.24
C SER A 142 8.74 17.59 12.34
N LYS A 143 9.81 18.31 11.97
CA LYS A 143 10.58 19.10 12.93
C LYS A 143 9.63 20.05 13.64
N PRO A 144 9.71 20.19 14.98
CA PRO A 144 9.00 21.27 15.65
C PRO A 144 9.43 22.57 14.97
N ALA A 145 8.46 23.34 14.49
CA ALA A 145 8.73 24.69 14.01
C ALA A 145 9.56 25.35 15.10
N LYS A 146 10.78 25.81 14.75
CA LYS A 146 11.56 26.66 15.66
C LYS A 146 10.58 27.72 16.13
N ALA A 147 10.21 27.68 17.41
CA ALA A 147 9.46 28.75 18.02
C ALA A 147 10.18 30.02 17.60
N ALA A 148 9.49 30.87 16.83
CA ALA A 148 10.01 32.17 16.43
C ALA A 148 10.25 32.91 17.74
N LYS A 149 11.48 32.75 18.24
CA LYS A 149 11.97 33.34 19.46
C LYS A 149 12.20 34.79 19.11
N ASN A 150 11.31 35.62 19.65
CA ASN A 150 11.38 37.07 19.82
C ASN A 150 12.77 37.68 19.54
N THR A 151 12.78 38.64 18.63
CA THR A 151 13.36 39.98 18.85
C THR A 151 12.55 40.99 18.06
#